data_AF-A0A1W6ZVH4-F1
#
_entry.id   AF-A0A1W6ZVH4-F1
#
_cell.length_a   1.000
_cell.length_b   1.000
_cell.length_c   1.000
_cell.angle_alpha   90.00
_cell.angle_beta   90.00
_cell.angle_gamma   90.00
#
_symmetry.space_group_name_H-M   'P 1'
#
loop_
_entity.id
_entity.type
_entity.pdbx_description
1 polymer ?
#
loop_
_entity_poly.entity_id
_entity_poly.type
_entity_poly.pdbx_seq_one_letter_code
_entity_poly.pdbx_strand_id
1 'polypeptide(L)'
;MIVRQFLFWLRSAPAGERAEATAALARAYLYSDLSNDDLAAAEGAMTMLLDDPSPLVRAAMAEVLAASEYAPASVIYALAADQPEISIVILERSPLLLDAELVDAVAAYGTMAQSAVARRAKLPRSVAAAIAEVGTAEACLELVENPGADIAPFSMERLVERFGHLAAIREALLARSDLPASMRQALVATLSRTLAEFVIARDWLNADRAHRIAKEACEKATVALAASSSKDGVRPLIRHLRESGQLTAGLILRALLSGNMAMFEEALAELSGTTRTRVSALIQDRGGAGLRALYHKAGLPALAYPAFREAVATLNEDGFLGDPSGAARLKRRMIERVLTRCAGLDSDDIEPLMMLLRRFATEAAREEARMFCDDLVDGMMSGGDQWQDVGAPHDNADHHDAAGNAVQDNAGYDYADYGSAEYAGADHGNWNDLSPDAGLLAEVSANDSYANDSDAYYDDPLTGGVADYESFDELASHYSNYNDERFAA
;
A
#
# COMPACT_ATOMS: atom_id res chain seq x y z
N MET A 1 -39.75 -28.91 45.00
CA MET A 1 -39.01 -30.11 44.55
C MET A 1 -38.34 -29.94 43.18
N ILE A 2 -38.88 -29.11 42.28
CA ILE A 2 -38.37 -28.95 40.90
C ILE A 2 -36.92 -28.44 40.83
N VAL A 3 -36.54 -27.44 41.65
CA VAL A 3 -35.18 -26.86 41.63
C VAL A 3 -34.09 -27.88 42.00
N ARG A 4 -34.31 -28.72 43.02
CA ARG A 4 -33.34 -29.77 43.40
C ARG A 4 -33.18 -30.84 42.32
N GLN A 5 -34.28 -31.20 41.66
CA GLN A 5 -34.25 -32.19 40.56
C GLN A 5 -33.53 -31.61 39.33
N PHE A 6 -33.76 -30.33 39.03
CA PHE A 6 -33.08 -29.61 37.96
C PHE A 6 -31.57 -29.49 38.21
N LEU A 7 -31.16 -29.08 39.42
CA LEU A 7 -29.75 -29.02 39.81
C LEU A 7 -29.08 -30.40 39.81
N PHE A 8 -29.81 -31.46 40.20
CA PHE A 8 -29.30 -32.83 40.11
C PHE A 8 -29.12 -33.26 38.64
N TRP A 9 -30.12 -33.00 37.79
CA TRP A 9 -30.04 -33.29 36.36
C TRP A 9 -28.87 -32.56 35.70
N LEU A 10 -28.69 -31.27 35.99
CA LEU A 10 -27.55 -30.46 35.52
C LEU A 10 -26.20 -31.08 35.88
N ARG A 11 -26.08 -31.78 37.02
CA ARG A 11 -24.84 -32.44 37.42
C ARG A 11 -24.61 -33.79 36.74
N SER A 12 -25.67 -34.45 36.28
CA SER A 12 -25.60 -35.82 35.74
C SER A 12 -25.82 -35.92 34.23
N ALA A 13 -26.41 -34.90 33.60
CA ALA A 13 -26.73 -34.90 32.17
C ALA A 13 -25.47 -34.79 31.31
N PRO A 14 -25.42 -35.40 30.11
CA PRO A 14 -24.34 -35.20 29.14
C PRO A 14 -24.18 -33.73 28.74
N ALA A 15 -22.96 -33.33 28.38
CA ALA A 15 -22.67 -31.94 28.01
C ALA A 15 -23.54 -31.41 26.86
N GLY A 16 -23.84 -32.25 25.86
CA GLY A 16 -24.73 -31.89 24.75
C GLY A 16 -26.15 -31.52 25.20
N GLU A 17 -26.76 -32.34 26.05
CA GLU A 17 -28.11 -32.05 26.58
C GLU A 17 -28.12 -30.78 27.44
N ARG A 18 -27.05 -30.53 28.22
CA ARG A 18 -26.92 -29.29 28.99
C ARG A 18 -26.75 -28.08 28.08
N ALA A 19 -25.99 -28.19 27.00
CA ALA A 19 -25.79 -27.12 26.03
C ALA A 19 -27.10 -26.77 25.31
N GLU A 20 -27.87 -27.77 24.89
CA GLU A 20 -29.20 -27.58 24.28
C GLU A 20 -30.17 -26.88 25.24
N ALA A 21 -30.23 -27.34 26.50
CA ALA A 21 -31.07 -26.72 27.52
C ALA A 21 -30.63 -25.28 27.85
N THR A 22 -29.33 -25.03 27.88
CA THR A 22 -28.76 -23.68 28.12
C THR A 22 -29.11 -22.74 26.98
N ALA A 23 -28.96 -23.18 25.73
CA ALA A 23 -29.35 -22.40 24.56
C ALA A 23 -30.88 -22.12 24.55
N ALA A 24 -31.69 -23.09 24.97
CA ALA A 24 -33.13 -22.92 25.09
C ALA A 24 -33.49 -21.89 26.19
N LEU A 25 -32.82 -21.95 27.35
CA LEU A 25 -32.97 -20.97 28.42
C LEU A 25 -32.58 -19.55 27.95
N ALA A 26 -31.42 -19.40 27.30
CA ALA A 26 -30.97 -18.12 26.78
C ALA A 26 -31.94 -17.54 25.73
N ARG A 27 -32.51 -18.38 24.86
CA ARG A 27 -33.56 -17.95 23.91
C ARG A 27 -34.85 -17.56 24.62
N ALA A 28 -35.25 -18.31 25.64
CA ALA A 28 -36.43 -17.99 26.43
C ALA A 28 -36.26 -16.63 27.12
N TYR A 29 -35.09 -16.38 27.70
CA TYR A 29 -34.74 -15.10 28.31
C TYR A 29 -34.84 -13.93 27.32
N LEU A 30 -34.37 -14.10 26.08
CA LEU A 30 -34.38 -13.03 25.08
C LEU A 30 -35.73 -12.79 24.39
N TYR A 31 -36.53 -13.84 24.18
CA TYR A 31 -37.64 -13.80 23.23
C TYR A 31 -38.99 -14.24 23.80
N SER A 32 -39.03 -14.79 25.03
CA SER A 32 -40.30 -15.20 25.66
C SER A 32 -40.83 -14.11 26.60
N ASP A 33 -42.14 -14.08 26.76
CA ASP A 33 -42.82 -13.18 27.70
C ASP A 33 -42.72 -13.76 29.12
N LEU A 34 -41.58 -13.54 29.76
CA LEU A 34 -41.28 -14.02 31.12
C LEU A 34 -41.65 -12.96 32.16
N SER A 35 -42.13 -13.41 33.32
CA SER A 35 -42.32 -12.51 34.46
C SER A 35 -40.96 -11.98 34.97
N ASN A 36 -40.95 -10.86 35.68
CA ASN A 36 -39.70 -10.32 36.27
C ASN A 36 -39.01 -11.34 37.19
N ASP A 37 -39.79 -12.14 37.93
CA ASP A 37 -39.26 -13.19 38.79
C ASP A 37 -38.61 -14.32 37.97
N ASP A 38 -39.22 -14.70 36.84
CA ASP A 38 -38.67 -15.71 35.93
C ASP A 38 -37.44 -15.20 35.17
N LEU A 39 -37.40 -13.93 34.78
CA LEU A 39 -36.21 -13.29 34.20
C LEU A 39 -35.04 -13.32 35.19
N ALA A 40 -35.27 -12.92 36.45
CA ALA A 40 -34.25 -12.96 37.49
C ALA A 40 -33.77 -14.39 37.77
N ALA A 41 -34.68 -15.37 37.74
CA ALA A 41 -34.34 -16.78 37.89
C ALA A 41 -33.52 -17.31 36.70
N ALA A 42 -33.87 -16.92 35.47
CA ALA A 42 -33.16 -17.31 34.26
C ALA A 42 -31.75 -16.69 34.20
N GLU A 43 -31.60 -15.41 34.56
CA GLU A 43 -30.29 -14.77 34.69
C GLU A 43 -29.43 -15.45 35.77
N GLY A 44 -30.00 -15.75 36.93
CA GLY A 44 -29.31 -16.49 37.99
C GLY A 44 -28.86 -17.88 37.54
N ALA A 45 -29.68 -18.58 36.75
CA ALA A 45 -29.33 -19.88 36.18
C ALA A 45 -28.22 -19.77 35.11
N MET A 46 -28.27 -18.77 34.22
CA MET A 46 -27.19 -18.50 33.26
C MET A 46 -25.88 -18.14 33.95
N THR A 47 -25.95 -17.35 35.03
CA THR A 47 -24.76 -17.00 35.85
C THR A 47 -24.12 -18.25 36.46
N MET A 48 -24.92 -19.19 36.98
CA MET A 48 -24.41 -20.47 37.48
C MET A 48 -23.80 -21.33 36.35
N LEU A 49 -24.36 -21.27 35.14
CA LEU A 49 -23.88 -22.02 33.97
C LEU A 49 -22.56 -21.50 33.41
N LEU A 50 -22.13 -20.29 33.77
CA LEU A 50 -20.78 -19.79 33.48
C LEU A 50 -19.70 -20.67 34.10
N ASP A 51 -20.00 -21.38 35.19
CA ASP A 51 -19.08 -22.30 35.85
C ASP A 51 -19.23 -23.76 35.36
N ASP A 52 -19.98 -24.02 34.26
CA ASP A 52 -20.08 -25.38 33.70
C ASP A 52 -18.69 -25.84 33.21
N PRO A 53 -18.23 -27.05 33.59
CA PRO A 53 -16.90 -27.52 33.20
C PRO A 53 -16.76 -27.78 31.70
N SER A 54 -17.87 -27.93 30.96
CA SER A 54 -17.84 -28.16 29.52
C SER A 54 -17.90 -26.83 28.75
N PRO A 55 -16.91 -26.53 27.90
CA PRO A 55 -16.93 -25.33 27.06
C PRO A 55 -18.12 -25.33 26.08
N LEU A 56 -18.65 -26.51 25.72
CA LEU A 56 -19.83 -26.62 24.85
C LEU A 56 -21.06 -25.92 25.44
N VAL A 57 -21.24 -25.99 26.76
CA VAL A 57 -22.39 -25.39 27.44
C VAL A 57 -22.26 -23.86 27.45
N ARG A 58 -21.06 -23.36 27.76
CA ARG A 58 -20.76 -21.93 27.78
C ARG A 58 -20.78 -21.32 26.38
N ALA A 59 -20.25 -22.04 25.37
CA ALA A 59 -20.36 -21.67 23.96
C ALA A 59 -21.81 -21.59 23.48
N ALA A 60 -22.66 -22.55 23.88
CA ALA A 60 -24.08 -22.52 23.52
C ALA A 60 -24.81 -21.29 24.09
N MET A 61 -24.37 -20.80 25.25
CA MET A 61 -24.84 -19.54 25.82
C MET A 61 -24.34 -18.33 25.02
N ALA A 62 -23.04 -18.29 24.72
CA ALA A 62 -22.43 -17.23 23.93
C ALA A 62 -23.13 -17.07 22.58
N GLU A 63 -23.37 -18.18 21.86
CA GLU A 63 -23.93 -18.13 20.52
C GLU A 63 -25.34 -17.54 20.45
N VAL A 64 -26.14 -17.72 21.52
CA VAL A 64 -27.48 -17.15 21.61
C VAL A 64 -27.43 -15.68 22.05
N LEU A 65 -26.58 -15.35 23.02
CA LEU A 65 -26.56 -14.03 23.64
C LEU A 65 -25.73 -13.01 22.87
N ALA A 66 -24.74 -13.45 22.07
CA ALA A 66 -23.66 -12.61 21.57
C ALA A 66 -24.12 -11.38 20.79
N ALA A 67 -25.24 -11.42 20.06
CA ALA A 67 -25.69 -10.28 19.25
C ALA A 67 -26.80 -9.44 19.91
N SER A 68 -27.22 -9.77 21.13
CA SER A 68 -28.40 -9.19 21.75
C SER A 68 -28.08 -8.02 22.69
N GLU A 69 -28.76 -6.88 22.51
CA GLU A 69 -28.74 -5.75 23.45
C GLU A 69 -29.48 -6.04 24.76
N TYR A 70 -30.32 -7.07 24.78
CA TYR A 70 -31.10 -7.48 25.96
C TYR A 70 -30.41 -8.59 26.77
N ALA A 71 -29.23 -9.06 26.34
CA ALA A 71 -28.49 -10.08 27.07
C ALA A 71 -28.10 -9.59 28.48
N PRO A 72 -28.01 -10.48 29.49
CA PRO A 72 -27.51 -10.08 30.81
C PRO A 72 -26.04 -9.68 30.71
N ALA A 73 -25.74 -8.42 31.05
CA ALA A 73 -24.40 -7.86 30.88
C ALA A 73 -23.33 -8.64 31.66
N SER A 74 -23.64 -9.06 32.89
CA SER A 74 -22.78 -9.89 33.74
C SER A 74 -22.34 -11.19 33.07
N VAL A 75 -23.27 -11.86 32.37
CA VAL A 75 -23.02 -13.09 31.61
C VAL A 75 -22.15 -12.82 30.39
N ILE A 76 -22.43 -11.74 29.65
CA ILE A 76 -21.62 -11.33 28.50
C ILE A 76 -20.17 -11.04 28.90
N TYR A 77 -19.95 -10.29 29.98
CA TYR A 77 -18.60 -9.97 30.44
C TYR A 77 -17.81 -11.21 30.85
N ALA A 78 -18.45 -12.17 31.51
CA ALA A 78 -17.82 -13.43 31.87
C ALA A 78 -17.45 -14.26 30.62
N LEU A 79 -18.35 -14.35 29.65
CA LEU A 79 -18.09 -15.08 28.40
C LEU A 79 -17.02 -14.38 27.53
N ALA A 80 -16.92 -13.06 27.58
CA ALA A 80 -15.86 -12.30 26.89
C ALA A 80 -14.46 -12.57 27.47
N ALA A 81 -14.38 -12.92 28.75
CA ALA A 81 -13.13 -13.25 29.45
C ALA A 81 -12.81 -14.76 29.46
N ASP A 82 -13.65 -15.56 28.79
CA ASP A 82 -13.49 -17.02 28.72
C ASP A 82 -12.42 -17.42 27.68
N GLN A 83 -12.19 -18.73 27.54
CA GLN A 83 -11.27 -19.29 26.55
C GLN A 83 -11.62 -18.85 25.11
N PRO A 84 -10.63 -18.80 24.21
CA PRO A 84 -10.78 -18.20 22.87
C PRO A 84 -11.99 -18.71 22.07
N GLU A 85 -12.32 -19.99 22.15
CA GLU A 85 -13.44 -20.60 21.42
C GLU A 85 -14.80 -20.01 21.77
N ILE A 86 -14.90 -19.32 22.92
CA ILE A 86 -16.13 -18.70 23.43
C ILE A 86 -16.02 -17.18 23.33
N SER A 87 -14.90 -16.62 23.82
CA SER A 87 -14.73 -15.16 23.88
C SER A 87 -14.72 -14.50 22.51
N ILE A 88 -14.21 -15.16 21.46
CA ILE A 88 -14.21 -14.66 20.08
C ILE A 88 -15.61 -14.23 19.62
N VAL A 89 -16.63 -15.05 19.88
CA VAL A 89 -18.00 -14.77 19.43
C VAL A 89 -18.54 -13.52 20.12
N ILE A 90 -18.27 -13.40 21.43
CA ILE A 90 -18.69 -12.25 22.23
C ILE A 90 -17.98 -10.98 21.78
N LEU A 91 -16.66 -11.04 21.63
CA LEU A 91 -15.83 -9.92 21.20
C LEU A 91 -16.21 -9.42 19.80
N GLU A 92 -16.61 -10.31 18.89
CA GLU A 92 -17.02 -9.95 17.53
C GLU A 92 -18.44 -9.37 17.45
N ARG A 93 -19.38 -9.83 18.28
CA ARG A 93 -20.82 -9.57 18.06
C ARG A 93 -21.49 -8.73 19.14
N SER A 94 -20.96 -8.70 20.36
CA SER A 94 -21.68 -8.10 21.49
C SER A 94 -21.72 -6.58 21.43
N PRO A 95 -22.92 -5.96 21.48
CA PRO A 95 -23.06 -4.51 21.59
C PRO A 95 -22.87 -4.00 23.02
N LEU A 96 -22.78 -4.89 24.01
CA LEU A 96 -22.70 -4.52 25.43
C LEU A 96 -21.27 -4.27 25.94
N LEU A 97 -20.26 -4.55 25.10
CA LEU A 97 -18.86 -4.27 25.41
C LEU A 97 -18.53 -2.80 25.16
N LEU A 98 -17.87 -2.19 26.13
CA LEU A 98 -17.34 -0.83 26.04
C LEU A 98 -16.06 -0.80 25.21
N ASP A 99 -15.78 0.36 24.60
CA ASP A 99 -14.54 0.60 23.87
C ASP A 99 -13.29 0.23 24.70
N ALA A 100 -13.27 0.60 25.98
CA ALA A 100 -12.14 0.31 26.87
C ALA A 100 -11.91 -1.20 27.04
N GLU A 101 -13.00 -1.98 27.15
CA GLU A 101 -12.93 -3.44 27.30
C GLU A 101 -12.45 -4.10 26.02
N LEU A 102 -12.85 -3.57 24.86
CA LEU A 102 -12.36 -4.03 23.55
C LEU A 102 -10.88 -3.68 23.35
N VAL A 103 -10.43 -2.51 23.81
CA VAL A 103 -9.01 -2.11 23.79
C VAL A 103 -8.20 -3.04 24.70
N ASP A 104 -8.66 -3.32 25.91
CA ASP A 104 -8.01 -4.26 26.83
C ASP A 104 -7.95 -5.65 26.22
N ALA A 105 -9.02 -6.09 25.54
CA ALA A 105 -9.05 -7.35 24.83
C ALA A 105 -8.01 -7.42 23.70
N VAL A 106 -7.85 -6.35 22.93
CA VAL A 106 -6.82 -6.28 21.87
C VAL A 106 -5.40 -6.37 22.47
N ALA A 107 -5.18 -5.79 23.64
CA ALA A 107 -3.87 -5.82 24.30
C ALA A 107 -3.56 -7.16 25.01
N ALA A 108 -4.58 -7.83 25.56
CA ALA A 108 -4.42 -9.01 26.40
C ALA A 108 -4.54 -10.35 25.65
N TYR A 109 -5.30 -10.40 24.56
CA TYR A 109 -5.60 -11.64 23.84
C TYR A 109 -4.81 -11.78 22.53
N GLY A 110 -4.74 -13.01 22.01
CA GLY A 110 -3.99 -13.36 20.80
C GLY A 110 -4.70 -13.01 19.48
N THR A 111 -4.05 -13.35 18.37
CA THR A 111 -4.47 -13.03 16.99
C THR A 111 -5.96 -13.24 16.72
N MET A 112 -6.51 -14.41 17.12
CA MET A 112 -7.92 -14.72 16.83
C MET A 112 -8.89 -13.75 17.49
N ALA A 113 -8.62 -13.32 18.72
CA ALA A 113 -9.45 -12.35 19.44
C ALA A 113 -9.30 -10.94 18.84
N GLN A 114 -8.07 -10.54 18.49
CA GLN A 114 -7.83 -9.25 17.82
C GLN A 114 -8.57 -9.17 16.48
N SER A 115 -8.52 -10.24 15.66
CA SER A 115 -9.28 -10.33 14.42
C SER A 115 -10.79 -10.33 14.64
N ALA A 116 -11.27 -10.99 15.70
CA ALA A 116 -12.70 -10.96 16.09
C ALA A 116 -13.16 -9.53 16.41
N VAL A 117 -12.36 -8.78 17.19
CA VAL A 117 -12.62 -7.36 17.45
C VAL A 117 -12.54 -6.56 16.16
N ALA A 118 -11.56 -6.82 15.29
CA ALA A 118 -11.40 -6.13 14.01
C ALA A 118 -12.59 -6.33 13.06
N ARG A 119 -13.26 -7.49 13.10
CA ARG A 119 -14.43 -7.83 12.26
C ARG A 119 -15.78 -7.28 12.76
N ARG A 120 -15.81 -6.60 13.90
CA ARG A 120 -17.05 -6.03 14.45
C ARG A 120 -17.75 -5.13 13.42
N ALA A 121 -19.07 -5.28 13.29
CA ALA A 121 -19.87 -4.51 12.33
C ALA A 121 -19.79 -2.99 12.51
N LYS A 122 -19.54 -2.53 13.75
CA LYS A 122 -19.21 -1.14 14.08
C LYS A 122 -17.96 -1.17 14.96
N LEU A 123 -16.87 -0.62 14.45
CA LEU A 123 -15.62 -0.54 15.20
C LEU A 123 -15.26 0.93 15.46
N PRO A 124 -15.31 1.38 16.72
CA PRO A 124 -15.03 2.77 17.07
C PRO A 124 -13.55 3.09 16.91
N ARG A 125 -13.27 4.37 16.70
CA ARG A 125 -11.93 4.89 16.41
C ARG A 125 -10.87 4.56 17.46
N SER A 126 -11.25 4.53 18.73
CA SER A 126 -10.41 4.15 19.88
C SER A 126 -9.87 2.72 19.73
N VAL A 127 -10.74 1.79 19.39
CA VAL A 127 -10.41 0.36 19.23
C VAL A 127 -9.64 0.13 17.93
N ALA A 128 -10.05 0.78 16.83
CA ALA A 128 -9.30 0.74 15.58
C ALA A 128 -7.84 1.23 15.76
N ALA A 129 -7.64 2.29 16.53
CA ALA A 129 -6.31 2.78 16.85
C ALA A 129 -5.50 1.78 17.69
N ALA A 130 -6.11 1.09 18.65
CA ALA A 130 -5.44 0.05 19.43
C ALA A 130 -5.00 -1.13 18.55
N ILE A 131 -5.86 -1.60 17.64
CA ILE A 131 -5.50 -2.68 16.70
C ILE A 131 -4.37 -2.23 15.78
N ALA A 132 -4.42 -1.00 15.24
CA ALA A 132 -3.36 -0.46 14.41
C ALA A 132 -2.00 -0.36 15.14
N GLU A 133 -2.01 -0.09 16.45
CA GLU A 133 -0.80 0.08 17.27
C GLU A 133 -0.16 -1.26 17.68
N VAL A 134 -0.95 -2.20 18.22
CA VAL A 134 -0.43 -3.44 18.82
C VAL A 134 -0.91 -4.72 18.16
N GLY A 135 -1.91 -4.65 17.28
CA GLY A 135 -2.50 -5.81 16.62
C GLY A 135 -1.52 -6.55 15.70
N THR A 136 -1.77 -7.84 15.46
CA THR A 136 -1.00 -8.63 14.49
C THR A 136 -1.33 -8.22 13.05
N ALA A 137 -0.56 -8.74 12.08
CA ALA A 137 -0.80 -8.47 10.66
C ALA A 137 -2.21 -8.94 10.23
N GLU A 138 -2.65 -10.11 10.69
CA GLU A 138 -3.98 -10.67 10.38
C GLU A 138 -5.10 -9.79 10.93
N ALA A 139 -5.00 -9.33 12.18
CA ALA A 139 -5.99 -8.43 12.76
C ALA A 139 -6.00 -7.05 12.07
N CYS A 140 -4.84 -6.56 11.66
CA CYS A 140 -4.72 -5.32 10.89
C CYS A 140 -5.29 -5.44 9.48
N LEU A 141 -5.16 -6.60 8.83
CA LEU A 141 -5.80 -6.84 7.53
C LEU A 141 -7.32 -6.80 7.67
N GLU A 142 -7.86 -7.54 8.64
CA GLU A 142 -9.30 -7.54 8.96
C GLU A 142 -9.81 -6.13 9.27
N LEU A 143 -9.03 -5.33 10.01
CA LEU A 143 -9.35 -3.93 10.31
C LEU A 143 -9.47 -3.09 9.03
N VAL A 144 -8.49 -3.20 8.12
CA VAL A 144 -8.45 -2.40 6.88
C VAL A 144 -9.58 -2.78 5.93
N GLU A 145 -9.91 -4.07 5.87
CA GLU A 145 -10.99 -4.61 5.04
C GLU A 145 -12.39 -4.37 5.63
N ASN A 146 -12.49 -4.04 6.92
CA ASN A 146 -13.76 -3.79 7.57
C ASN A 146 -14.37 -2.42 7.16
N PRO A 147 -15.50 -2.39 6.42
CA PRO A 147 -16.16 -1.15 6.02
C PRO A 147 -16.84 -0.42 7.19
N GLY A 148 -17.08 -1.12 8.31
CA GLY A 148 -17.68 -0.57 9.54
C GLY A 148 -16.66 0.03 10.51
N ALA A 149 -15.36 0.04 10.17
CA ALA A 149 -14.31 0.58 11.01
C ALA A 149 -14.07 2.07 10.78
N ASP A 150 -14.14 2.86 11.85
CA ASP A 150 -13.74 4.28 11.85
C ASP A 150 -12.21 4.39 12.07
N ILE A 151 -11.45 4.23 11.00
CA ILE A 151 -9.98 4.30 11.05
C ILE A 151 -9.52 5.76 10.91
N ALA A 152 -8.88 6.28 11.96
CA ALA A 152 -8.31 7.62 11.91
C ALA A 152 -7.07 7.69 10.98
N PRO A 153 -6.75 8.86 10.40
CA PRO A 153 -5.55 9.02 9.57
C PRO A 153 -4.25 8.57 10.26
N PHE A 154 -4.03 8.93 11.52
CA PHE A 154 -2.82 8.50 12.25
C PHE A 154 -2.76 6.97 12.44
N SER A 155 -3.91 6.29 12.53
CA SER A 155 -3.97 4.83 12.61
C SER A 155 -3.64 4.18 11.26
N MET A 156 -4.09 4.77 10.14
CA MET A 156 -3.66 4.34 8.79
C MET A 156 -2.16 4.52 8.60
N GLU A 157 -1.59 5.63 9.08
CA GLU A 157 -0.14 5.85 9.06
C GLU A 157 0.61 4.74 9.78
N ARG A 158 0.13 4.37 10.98
CA ARG A 158 0.71 3.29 11.77
C ARG A 158 0.63 1.93 11.08
N LEU A 159 -0.49 1.64 10.40
CA LEU A 159 -0.66 0.43 9.59
C LEU A 159 0.33 0.37 8.42
N VAL A 160 0.52 1.50 7.72
CA VAL A 160 1.50 1.62 6.63
C VAL A 160 2.93 1.39 7.15
N GLU A 161 3.28 2.00 8.27
CA GLU A 161 4.61 1.86 8.88
C GLU A 161 4.91 0.41 9.28
N ARG A 162 3.99 -0.25 10.00
CA ARG A 162 4.20 -1.61 10.53
C ARG A 162 4.10 -2.68 9.44
N PHE A 163 3.12 -2.56 8.55
CA PHE A 163 2.70 -3.67 7.68
C PHE A 163 2.58 -3.31 6.19
N GLY A 164 2.94 -2.09 5.76
CA GLY A 164 2.87 -1.68 4.35
C GLY A 164 3.77 -2.48 3.39
N HIS A 165 4.72 -3.25 3.92
CA HIS A 165 5.55 -4.18 3.14
C HIS A 165 4.79 -5.46 2.76
N LEU A 166 3.79 -5.87 3.56
CA LEU A 166 2.97 -7.07 3.30
C LEU A 166 1.99 -6.81 2.17
N ALA A 167 1.95 -7.72 1.18
CA ALA A 167 1.20 -7.52 -0.06
C ALA A 167 -0.30 -7.35 0.18
N ALA A 168 -0.92 -8.25 0.96
CA ALA A 168 -2.36 -8.22 1.24
C ALA A 168 -2.79 -6.91 1.91
N ILE A 169 -2.06 -6.47 2.95
CA ILE A 169 -2.39 -5.22 3.67
C ILE A 169 -2.16 -3.99 2.79
N ARG A 170 -1.06 -3.97 2.02
CA ARG A 170 -0.80 -2.89 1.06
C ARG A 170 -1.92 -2.77 0.02
N GLU A 171 -2.39 -3.89 -0.52
CA GLU A 171 -3.48 -3.92 -1.49
C GLU A 171 -4.79 -3.40 -0.87
N ALA A 172 -5.15 -3.91 0.32
CA ALA A 172 -6.32 -3.46 1.06
C ALA A 172 -6.27 -1.95 1.37
N LEU A 173 -5.12 -1.43 1.79
CA LEU A 173 -4.92 0.00 2.03
C LEU A 173 -5.05 0.83 0.74
N LEU A 174 -4.45 0.38 -0.37
CA LEU A 174 -4.51 1.10 -1.65
C LEU A 174 -5.91 1.12 -2.25
N ALA A 175 -6.73 0.10 -2.00
CA ALA A 175 -8.13 0.02 -2.43
C ALA A 175 -9.04 1.05 -1.72
N ARG A 176 -8.66 1.53 -0.54
CA ARG A 176 -9.43 2.55 0.18
C ARG A 176 -9.41 3.88 -0.55
N SER A 177 -10.55 4.55 -0.66
CA SER A 177 -10.65 5.87 -1.32
C SER A 177 -10.17 7.02 -0.44
N ASP A 178 -10.23 6.87 0.88
CA ASP A 178 -9.87 7.88 1.88
C ASP A 178 -8.38 7.89 2.25
N LEU A 179 -7.58 6.98 1.69
CA LEU A 179 -6.14 6.91 1.95
C LEU A 179 -5.41 8.16 1.41
N PRO A 180 -4.73 8.95 2.28
CA PRO A 180 -4.00 10.15 1.88
C PRO A 180 -2.89 9.89 0.86
N ALA A 181 -2.61 10.88 0.02
CA ALA A 181 -1.59 10.78 -1.03
C ALA A 181 -0.18 10.52 -0.48
N SER A 182 0.16 11.09 0.69
CA SER A 182 1.43 10.82 1.38
C SER A 182 1.57 9.33 1.73
N MET A 183 0.53 8.71 2.26
CA MET A 183 0.54 7.29 2.62
C MET A 183 0.58 6.38 1.39
N ARG A 184 -0.15 6.72 0.32
CA ARG A 184 -0.03 6.03 -0.98
C ARG A 184 1.40 6.08 -1.50
N GLN A 185 2.05 7.24 -1.40
CA GLN A 185 3.43 7.40 -1.84
C GLN A 185 4.40 6.58 -0.98
N ALA A 186 4.22 6.54 0.34
CA ALA A 186 5.00 5.69 1.23
C ALA A 186 4.87 4.18 0.88
N LEU A 187 3.66 3.71 0.57
CA LEU A 187 3.43 2.34 0.11
C LEU A 187 4.12 2.06 -1.23
N VAL A 188 4.04 2.99 -2.19
CA VAL A 188 4.72 2.87 -3.49
C VAL A 188 6.24 2.83 -3.32
N ALA A 189 6.80 3.68 -2.45
CA ALA A 189 8.23 3.71 -2.18
C ALA A 189 8.72 2.39 -1.56
N THR A 190 7.94 1.85 -0.61
CA THR A 190 8.21 0.56 0.01
C THR A 190 8.16 -0.57 -1.01
N LEU A 191 7.08 -0.65 -1.81
CA LEU A 191 6.94 -1.65 -2.87
C LEU A 191 8.08 -1.58 -3.89
N SER A 192 8.45 -0.36 -4.31
CA SER A 192 9.52 -0.14 -5.29
C SER A 192 10.87 -0.67 -4.77
N ARG A 193 11.15 -0.48 -3.48
CA ARG A 193 12.35 -1.03 -2.82
C ARG A 193 12.31 -2.56 -2.73
N THR A 194 11.20 -3.13 -2.27
CA THR A 194 11.03 -4.59 -2.18
C THR A 194 11.18 -5.28 -3.54
N LEU A 195 10.64 -4.69 -4.61
CA LEU A 195 10.81 -5.22 -5.97
C LEU A 195 12.26 -5.11 -6.45
N ALA A 196 12.96 -4.01 -6.16
CA ALA A 196 14.38 -3.90 -6.48
C ALA A 196 15.20 -4.97 -5.77
N GLU A 197 15.01 -5.13 -4.46
CA GLU A 197 15.69 -6.15 -3.64
C GLU A 197 15.41 -7.56 -4.14
N PHE A 198 14.16 -7.86 -4.50
CA PHE A 198 13.76 -9.16 -5.04
C PHE A 198 14.50 -9.50 -6.36
N VAL A 199 14.52 -8.56 -7.31
CA VAL A 199 15.15 -8.77 -8.62
C VAL A 199 16.67 -8.87 -8.51
N ILE A 200 17.27 -8.15 -7.54
CA ILE A 200 18.70 -8.29 -7.20
C ILE A 200 18.97 -9.67 -6.61
N ALA A 201 18.18 -10.12 -5.64
CA ALA A 201 18.36 -11.42 -4.98
C ALA A 201 18.18 -12.60 -5.93
N ARG A 202 17.44 -12.42 -7.04
CA ARG A 202 17.27 -13.43 -8.10
C ARG A 202 18.33 -13.33 -9.21
N ASP A 203 19.32 -12.43 -9.09
CA ASP A 203 20.36 -12.15 -10.10
C ASP A 203 19.82 -11.77 -11.49
N TRP A 204 18.60 -11.24 -11.57
CA TRP A 204 17.97 -10.85 -12.84
C TRP A 204 18.47 -9.49 -13.34
N LEU A 205 18.84 -8.60 -12.43
CA LEU A 205 19.44 -7.30 -12.73
C LEU A 205 20.55 -6.98 -11.71
N ASN A 206 21.55 -6.23 -12.16
CA ASN A 206 22.52 -5.64 -11.23
C ASN A 206 21.85 -4.59 -10.31
N ALA A 207 22.44 -4.40 -9.13
CA ALA A 207 21.91 -3.53 -8.09
C ALA A 207 21.68 -2.09 -8.56
N ASP A 208 22.64 -1.48 -9.26
CA ASP A 208 22.53 -0.10 -9.73
C ASP A 208 21.35 0.09 -10.70
N ARG A 209 21.15 -0.87 -11.61
CA ARG A 209 20.05 -0.84 -12.57
C ARG A 209 18.70 -1.09 -11.88
N ALA A 210 18.62 -2.04 -10.96
CA ALA A 210 17.39 -2.33 -10.23
C ALA A 210 16.94 -1.12 -9.39
N HIS A 211 17.84 -0.55 -8.57
CA HIS A 211 17.55 0.63 -7.76
C HIS A 211 17.17 1.84 -8.62
N ARG A 212 17.85 2.06 -9.75
CA ARG A 212 17.52 3.15 -10.67
C ARG A 212 16.13 3.01 -11.28
N ILE A 213 15.77 1.83 -11.77
CA ILE A 213 14.43 1.56 -12.34
C ILE A 213 13.35 1.75 -11.26
N ALA A 214 13.58 1.22 -10.06
CA ALA A 214 12.65 1.37 -8.94
C ALA A 214 12.47 2.84 -8.53
N LYS A 215 13.56 3.62 -8.46
CA LYS A 215 13.51 5.06 -8.17
C LYS A 215 12.71 5.81 -9.24
N GLU A 216 12.97 5.56 -10.51
CA GLU A 216 12.23 6.18 -11.63
C GLU A 216 10.73 5.83 -11.59
N ALA A 217 10.39 4.58 -11.33
CA ALA A 217 9.00 4.14 -11.18
C ALA A 217 8.30 4.81 -9.99
N CYS A 218 8.99 4.92 -8.85
CA CYS A 218 8.48 5.60 -7.67
C CYS A 218 8.28 7.11 -7.91
N GLU A 219 9.21 7.78 -8.58
CA GLU A 219 9.08 9.20 -8.96
C GLU A 219 7.93 9.42 -9.95
N LYS A 220 7.75 8.53 -10.93
CA LYS A 220 6.61 8.55 -11.87
C LYS A 220 5.29 8.44 -11.10
N ALA A 221 5.17 7.46 -10.22
CA ALA A 221 3.99 7.26 -9.41
C ALA A 221 3.73 8.44 -8.45
N THR A 222 4.77 9.04 -7.88
CA THR A 222 4.65 10.22 -7.00
C THR A 222 4.05 11.42 -7.73
N VAL A 223 4.52 11.72 -8.95
CA VAL A 223 3.97 12.80 -9.77
C VAL A 223 2.52 12.50 -10.17
N ALA A 224 2.20 11.25 -10.49
CA ALA A 224 0.83 10.83 -10.79
C ALA A 224 -0.11 10.98 -9.59
N LEU A 225 0.32 10.56 -8.39
CA LEU A 225 -0.42 10.76 -7.14
C LEU A 225 -0.64 12.24 -6.85
N ALA A 226 0.37 13.09 -7.03
CA ALA A 226 0.23 14.53 -6.85
C ALA A 226 -0.74 15.16 -7.86
N ALA A 227 -0.78 14.65 -9.10
CA ALA A 227 -1.68 15.15 -10.15
C ALA A 227 -3.15 14.75 -9.93
N SER A 228 -3.41 13.55 -9.37
CA SER A 228 -4.76 13.08 -9.04
C SER A 228 -5.26 13.52 -7.67
N SER A 229 -4.37 14.08 -6.84
CA SER A 229 -4.72 14.60 -5.51
C SER A 229 -5.55 15.88 -5.59
N SER A 230 -6.44 16.07 -4.60
CA SER A 230 -7.05 17.38 -4.38
C SER A 230 -5.98 18.42 -4.06
N LYS A 231 -6.29 19.70 -4.26
CA LYS A 231 -5.36 20.81 -3.97
C LYS A 231 -4.82 20.77 -2.54
N ASP A 232 -5.64 20.33 -1.60
CA ASP A 232 -5.27 20.23 -0.18
C ASP A 232 -4.44 18.98 0.14
N GLY A 233 -4.46 17.95 -0.73
CA GLY A 233 -3.68 16.72 -0.57
C GLY A 233 -2.22 16.82 -1.02
N VAL A 234 -1.89 17.78 -1.90
CA VAL A 234 -0.52 17.96 -2.42
C VAL A 234 0.43 18.44 -1.32
N ARG A 235 -0.01 19.35 -0.44
CA ARG A 235 0.86 19.92 0.60
C ARG A 235 1.32 18.89 1.65
N PRO A 236 0.45 18.03 2.23
CA PRO A 236 0.88 16.92 3.08
C PRO A 236 1.83 15.96 2.36
N LEU A 237 1.61 15.67 1.08
CA LEU A 237 2.53 14.84 0.28
C LEU A 237 3.92 15.48 0.16
N ILE A 238 4.01 16.78 -0.17
CA ILE A 238 5.30 17.48 -0.25
C ILE A 238 6.04 17.48 1.09
N ARG A 239 5.34 17.68 2.21
CA ARG A 239 5.94 17.59 3.55
C ARG A 239 6.48 16.20 3.83
N HIS A 240 5.69 15.16 3.55
CA HIS A 240 6.13 13.79 3.68
C HIS A 240 7.38 13.50 2.84
N LEU A 241 7.43 13.95 1.58
CA LEU A 241 8.59 13.79 0.71
C LEU A 241 9.82 14.54 1.25
N ARG A 242 9.63 15.69 1.90
CA ARG A 242 10.72 16.44 2.53
C ARG A 242 11.25 15.69 3.76
N GLU A 243 10.35 15.28 4.66
CA GLU A 243 10.69 14.55 5.90
C GLU A 243 11.35 13.20 5.60
N SER A 244 10.95 12.53 4.51
CA SER A 244 11.54 11.27 4.07
C SER A 244 12.81 11.42 3.20
N GLY A 245 13.24 12.65 2.91
CA GLY A 245 14.42 12.92 2.06
C GLY A 245 14.22 12.62 0.57
N GLN A 246 12.98 12.41 0.13
CA GLN A 246 12.61 12.07 -1.25
C GLN A 246 12.27 13.29 -2.12
N LEU A 247 12.17 14.48 -1.54
CA LEU A 247 11.95 15.74 -2.26
C LEU A 247 13.24 16.24 -2.94
N THR A 248 13.62 15.60 -4.04
CA THR A 248 14.85 15.90 -4.79
C THR A 248 14.62 16.93 -5.90
N ALA A 249 15.70 17.62 -6.32
CA ALA A 249 15.65 18.51 -7.48
C ALA A 249 15.20 17.78 -8.77
N GLY A 250 15.57 16.51 -8.93
CA GLY A 250 15.14 15.65 -10.04
C GLY A 250 13.62 15.41 -10.04
N LEU A 251 13.04 15.09 -8.89
CA LEU A 251 11.59 14.91 -8.74
C LEU A 251 10.82 16.21 -8.98
N ILE A 252 11.32 17.35 -8.45
CA ILE A 252 10.70 18.66 -8.67
C ILE A 252 10.76 19.05 -10.16
N LEU A 253 11.89 18.79 -10.83
CA LEU A 253 12.04 19.01 -12.27
C LEU A 253 11.09 18.10 -13.06
N ARG A 254 10.97 16.83 -12.68
CA ARG A 254 10.02 15.89 -13.27
C ARG A 254 8.58 16.40 -13.17
N ALA A 255 8.16 16.86 -11.99
CA ALA A 255 6.83 17.42 -11.77
C ALA A 255 6.56 18.63 -12.69
N LEU A 256 7.53 19.53 -12.80
CA LEU A 256 7.46 20.68 -13.71
C LEU A 256 7.41 20.24 -15.18
N LEU A 257 8.22 19.26 -15.59
CA LEU A 257 8.25 18.71 -16.94
C LEU A 257 7.02 17.85 -17.30
N SER A 258 6.24 17.42 -16.30
CA SER A 258 4.91 16.85 -16.49
C SER A 258 3.81 17.92 -16.55
N GLY A 259 4.14 19.19 -16.28
CA GLY A 259 3.18 20.28 -16.18
C GLY A 259 2.39 20.31 -14.87
N ASN A 260 2.82 19.55 -13.85
CA ASN A 260 2.21 19.57 -12.52
C ASN A 260 2.68 20.80 -11.73
N MET A 261 2.13 21.96 -12.08
CA MET A 261 2.46 23.24 -11.42
C MET A 261 2.06 23.26 -9.95
N ALA A 262 1.00 22.53 -9.56
CA ALA A 262 0.60 22.46 -8.16
C ALA A 262 1.69 21.83 -7.29
N MET A 263 2.24 20.69 -7.71
CA MET A 263 3.35 20.04 -7.02
C MET A 263 4.61 20.91 -7.02
N PHE A 264 4.94 21.55 -8.15
CA PHE A 264 6.10 22.44 -8.26
C PHE A 264 6.02 23.67 -7.33
N GLU A 265 4.87 24.36 -7.32
CA GLU A 265 4.64 25.51 -6.45
C GLU A 265 4.70 25.14 -4.97
N GLU A 266 4.07 24.03 -4.58
CA GLU A 266 4.08 23.55 -3.19
C GLU A 266 5.48 23.12 -2.75
N ALA A 267 6.26 22.45 -3.61
CA ALA A 267 7.65 22.11 -3.32
C ALA A 267 8.51 23.36 -3.08
N LEU A 268 8.40 24.39 -3.92
CA LEU A 268 9.12 25.65 -3.72
C LEU A 268 8.63 26.41 -2.49
N ALA A 269 7.33 26.36 -2.18
CA ALA A 269 6.77 26.97 -0.97
C ALA A 269 7.36 26.34 0.30
N GLU A 270 7.37 25.00 0.35
CA GLU A 270 7.89 24.22 1.47
C GLU A 270 9.40 24.42 1.66
N LEU A 271 10.19 24.32 0.59
CA LEU A 271 11.65 24.47 0.65
C LEU A 271 12.09 25.90 0.96
N SER A 272 11.41 26.91 0.41
CA SER A 272 11.79 28.31 0.60
C SER A 272 11.16 28.97 1.84
N GLY A 273 10.26 28.27 2.56
CA GLY A 273 9.47 28.84 3.65
C GLY A 273 8.58 30.02 3.22
N THR A 274 8.15 30.02 1.96
CA THR A 274 7.33 31.11 1.37
C THR A 274 5.90 30.62 1.15
N THR A 275 4.91 31.50 1.29
CA THR A 275 3.51 31.11 1.03
C THR A 275 3.29 30.78 -0.45
N ARG A 276 2.46 29.77 -0.74
CA ARG A 276 2.16 29.37 -2.12
C ARG A 276 1.65 30.52 -2.99
N THR A 277 0.79 31.39 -2.45
CA THR A 277 0.28 32.56 -3.19
C THR A 277 1.42 33.47 -3.67
N ARG A 278 2.44 33.68 -2.82
CA ARG A 278 3.61 34.47 -3.19
C ARG A 278 4.52 33.72 -4.17
N VAL A 279 4.67 32.41 -4.01
CA VAL A 279 5.39 31.56 -4.97
C VAL A 279 4.77 31.67 -6.37
N SER A 280 3.45 31.49 -6.48
CA SER A 280 2.73 31.57 -7.75
C SER A 280 2.91 32.95 -8.41
N ALA A 281 2.81 34.04 -7.64
CA ALA A 281 3.04 35.39 -8.14
C ALA A 281 4.48 35.61 -8.67
N LEU A 282 5.49 35.04 -8.00
CA LEU A 282 6.90 35.13 -8.41
C LEU A 282 7.22 34.27 -9.64
N ILE A 283 6.51 33.17 -9.84
CA ILE A 283 6.64 32.29 -11.01
C ILE A 283 5.99 32.94 -12.25
N GLN A 284 4.89 33.67 -12.06
CA GLN A 284 4.20 34.40 -13.14
C GLN A 284 4.92 35.68 -13.56
N ASP A 285 5.88 36.17 -12.78
CA ASP A 285 6.68 37.34 -13.12
C ASP A 285 7.55 37.06 -14.37
N ARG A 286 7.15 37.69 -15.49
CA ARG A 286 7.84 37.58 -16.79
C ARG A 286 9.30 38.06 -16.76
N GLY A 287 9.69 38.84 -15.74
CA GLY A 287 11.07 39.28 -15.55
C GLY A 287 12.02 38.17 -15.10
N GLY A 288 11.51 37.02 -14.64
CA GLY A 288 12.30 35.85 -14.22
C GLY A 288 13.15 36.03 -12.96
N ALA A 289 13.26 37.27 -12.45
CA ALA A 289 13.97 37.59 -11.21
C ALA A 289 13.29 36.97 -9.99
N GLY A 290 11.95 36.95 -9.96
CA GLY A 290 11.18 36.29 -8.91
C GLY A 290 11.48 34.80 -8.79
N LEU A 291 11.43 34.07 -9.92
CA LEU A 291 11.79 32.65 -9.98
C LEU A 291 13.24 32.41 -9.55
N ARG A 292 14.20 33.24 -9.97
CA ARG A 292 15.61 33.10 -9.57
C ARG A 292 15.80 33.22 -8.06
N ALA A 293 15.22 34.24 -7.44
CA ALA A 293 15.31 34.46 -6.00
C ALA A 293 14.68 33.31 -5.22
N LEU A 294 13.52 32.82 -5.68
CA LEU A 294 12.82 31.70 -5.07
C LEU A 294 13.63 30.40 -5.17
N TYR A 295 14.19 30.12 -6.35
CA TYR A 295 15.01 28.93 -6.62
C TYR A 295 16.25 28.86 -5.71
N HIS A 296 16.95 29.98 -5.58
CA HIS A 296 18.09 30.09 -4.68
C HIS A 296 17.67 29.92 -3.21
N LYS A 297 16.55 30.54 -2.81
CA LYS A 297 16.03 30.40 -1.44
C LYS A 297 15.59 28.97 -1.11
N ALA A 298 15.13 28.21 -2.11
CA ALA A 298 14.75 26.81 -1.96
C ALA A 298 15.96 25.84 -1.88
N GLY A 299 17.20 26.33 -1.99
CA GLY A 299 18.40 25.50 -1.87
C GLY A 299 18.61 24.53 -3.05
N LEU A 300 17.97 24.78 -4.20
CA LEU A 300 18.09 23.89 -5.35
C LEU A 300 19.43 24.11 -6.11
N PRO A 301 19.99 23.07 -6.77
CA PRO A 301 21.27 23.15 -7.44
C PRO A 301 21.33 24.20 -8.54
N ALA A 302 22.27 25.15 -8.47
CA ALA A 302 22.39 26.26 -9.42
C ALA A 302 22.51 25.79 -10.89
N LEU A 303 23.15 24.65 -11.13
CA LEU A 303 23.32 24.04 -12.45
C LEU A 303 22.01 23.63 -13.11
N ALA A 304 20.98 23.27 -12.33
CA ALA A 304 19.68 22.88 -12.87
C ALA A 304 18.77 24.08 -13.16
N TYR A 305 19.08 25.28 -12.63
CA TYR A 305 18.27 26.49 -12.82
C TYR A 305 17.89 26.80 -14.29
N PRO A 306 18.78 26.66 -15.29
CA PRO A 306 18.43 26.91 -16.69
C PRO A 306 17.28 26.01 -17.18
N ALA A 307 17.24 24.75 -16.75
CA ALA A 307 16.19 23.81 -17.11
C ALA A 307 14.84 24.20 -16.50
N PHE A 308 14.82 24.54 -15.21
CA PHE A 308 13.62 25.03 -14.52
C PHE A 308 13.07 26.31 -15.15
N ARG A 309 13.95 27.26 -15.45
CA ARG A 309 13.56 28.54 -16.06
C ARG A 309 12.93 28.33 -17.44
N GLU A 310 13.52 27.49 -18.29
CA GLU A 310 12.99 27.21 -19.62
C GLU A 310 11.65 26.47 -19.57
N ALA A 311 11.50 25.52 -18.64
CA ALA A 311 10.23 24.80 -18.45
C ALA A 311 9.11 25.73 -17.96
N VAL A 312 9.38 26.62 -16.99
CA VAL A 312 8.41 27.64 -16.55
C VAL A 312 8.04 28.61 -17.68
N ALA A 313 9.02 29.05 -18.48
CA ALA A 313 8.77 29.94 -19.62
C ALA A 313 7.85 29.27 -20.65
N THR A 314 8.12 28.00 -20.98
CA THR A 314 7.29 27.20 -21.90
C THR A 314 5.85 27.07 -21.40
N LEU A 315 5.66 26.76 -20.11
CA LEU A 315 4.31 26.65 -19.53
C LEU A 315 3.55 27.98 -19.50
N ASN A 316 4.24 29.10 -19.35
CA ASN A 316 3.64 30.44 -19.42
C ASN A 316 3.28 30.85 -20.86
N GLU A 317 4.02 30.37 -21.87
CA GLU A 317 3.76 30.63 -23.30
C GLU A 317 2.56 29.83 -23.84
N ASP A 318 2.43 28.56 -23.46
CA ASP A 318 1.38 27.66 -23.95
C ASP A 318 -0.02 28.04 -23.43
N GLY A 319 -0.10 28.94 -22.46
CA GLY A 319 -1.34 29.34 -21.79
C GLY A 319 -1.88 28.21 -20.89
N PHE A 320 -2.62 28.59 -19.84
CA PHE A 320 -3.14 27.66 -18.83
C PHE A 320 -4.32 26.80 -19.33
N LEU A 321 -4.34 26.40 -20.61
CA LEU A 321 -5.25 25.41 -21.18
C LEU A 321 -4.63 24.02 -21.04
N GLY A 322 -4.39 23.61 -19.80
CA GLY A 322 -3.93 22.25 -19.50
C GLY A 322 -5.12 21.29 -19.47
N ASP A 323 -5.09 20.27 -20.33
CA ASP A 323 -5.86 19.06 -20.11
C ASP A 323 -5.46 18.47 -18.73
N PRO A 324 -6.39 18.40 -17.75
CA PRO A 324 -6.12 17.83 -16.44
C PRO A 324 -5.62 16.38 -16.52
N SER A 325 -5.99 15.66 -17.58
CA SER A 325 -5.60 14.26 -17.82
C SER A 325 -4.11 14.07 -18.12
N GLY A 326 -3.42 15.13 -18.59
CA GLY A 326 -2.02 15.09 -18.99
C GLY A 326 -1.00 15.42 -17.88
N ALA A 327 -1.42 15.92 -16.72
CA ALA A 327 -0.53 16.47 -15.68
C ALA A 327 0.34 15.41 -14.95
N ALA A 328 0.11 14.12 -15.20
CA ALA A 328 0.87 13.01 -14.64
C ALA A 328 2.02 12.54 -15.53
N ARG A 329 2.07 12.96 -16.80
CA ARG A 329 3.00 12.44 -17.82
C ARG A 329 3.98 13.50 -18.29
N LEU A 330 5.22 13.09 -18.53
CA LEU A 330 6.26 13.96 -19.07
C LEU A 330 5.89 14.46 -20.46
N LYS A 331 5.98 15.77 -20.69
CA LYS A 331 5.67 16.39 -21.98
C LYS A 331 6.91 16.42 -22.86
N ARG A 332 6.98 15.56 -23.87
CA ARG A 332 8.15 15.41 -24.75
C ARG A 332 8.62 16.73 -25.36
N ARG A 333 7.70 17.52 -25.93
CA ARG A 333 8.00 18.83 -26.53
C ARG A 333 8.68 19.80 -25.56
N MET A 334 8.24 19.82 -24.30
CA MET A 334 8.84 20.67 -23.28
C MET A 334 10.25 20.18 -22.92
N ILE A 335 10.45 18.87 -22.80
CA ILE A 335 11.77 18.30 -22.52
C ILE A 335 12.75 18.61 -23.66
N GLU A 336 12.32 18.48 -24.93
CA GLU A 336 13.15 18.78 -26.09
C GLU A 336 13.57 20.26 -26.16
N ARG A 337 12.67 21.19 -25.82
CA ARG A 337 12.99 22.62 -25.67
C ARG A 337 14.03 22.85 -24.56
N VAL A 338 13.82 22.23 -23.40
CA VAL A 338 14.73 22.33 -22.25
C VAL A 338 16.11 21.75 -22.57
N LEU A 339 16.18 20.59 -23.23
CA LEU A 339 17.42 19.97 -23.71
C LEU A 339 18.17 20.91 -24.67
N THR A 340 17.47 21.49 -25.64
CA THR A 340 18.06 22.43 -26.61
C THR A 340 18.64 23.65 -25.90
N ARG A 341 17.95 24.16 -24.88
CA ARG A 341 18.43 25.30 -24.08
C ARG A 341 19.65 24.96 -23.23
N CYS A 342 19.70 23.76 -22.65
CA CYS A 342 20.80 23.33 -21.78
C CYS A 342 22.04 22.91 -22.58
N ALA A 343 21.89 22.44 -23.81
CA ALA A 343 23.00 22.04 -24.68
C ALA A 343 23.95 23.21 -25.06
N GLY A 344 23.49 24.46 -24.95
CA GLY A 344 24.33 25.64 -25.19
C GLY A 344 25.11 26.14 -23.98
N LEU A 345 25.18 25.36 -22.89
CA LEU A 345 25.91 25.70 -21.68
C LEU A 345 27.19 24.86 -21.62
N ASP A 346 28.35 25.49 -21.70
CA ASP A 346 29.65 24.82 -21.62
C ASP A 346 30.05 24.62 -20.14
N SER A 347 29.86 23.40 -19.60
CA SER A 347 30.38 22.99 -18.28
C SER A 347 30.30 21.47 -18.13
N ASP A 348 31.39 20.84 -17.68
CA ASP A 348 31.44 19.39 -17.39
C ASP A 348 30.42 18.99 -16.31
N ASP A 349 30.03 19.93 -15.44
CA ASP A 349 29.06 19.71 -14.36
C ASP A 349 27.61 19.60 -14.86
N ILE A 350 27.35 19.85 -16.16
CA ILE A 350 26.01 19.79 -16.77
C ILE A 350 25.69 18.38 -17.29
N GLU A 351 26.69 17.52 -17.45
CA GLU A 351 26.51 16.16 -18.01
C GLU A 351 25.46 15.33 -17.24
N PRO A 352 25.41 15.31 -15.88
CA PRO A 352 24.37 14.59 -15.15
C PRO A 352 22.95 15.10 -15.41
N LEU A 353 22.79 16.43 -15.53
CA LEU A 353 21.51 17.04 -15.88
C LEU A 353 21.10 16.66 -17.30
N MET A 354 22.04 16.65 -18.25
CA MET A 354 21.79 16.24 -19.63
C MET A 354 21.41 14.76 -19.73
N MET A 355 22.08 13.89 -18.98
CA MET A 355 21.71 12.47 -18.87
C MET A 355 20.29 12.30 -18.32
N LEU A 356 19.93 13.04 -17.25
CA LEU A 356 18.59 13.03 -16.67
C LEU A 356 17.52 13.48 -17.67
N LEU A 357 17.75 14.61 -18.36
CA LEU A 357 16.82 15.15 -19.34
C LEU A 357 16.67 14.24 -20.57
N ARG A 358 17.76 13.63 -21.05
CA ARG A 358 17.72 12.63 -22.15
C ARG A 358 16.90 11.41 -21.74
N ARG A 359 17.08 10.93 -20.51
CA ARG A 359 16.27 9.83 -19.95
C ARG A 359 14.78 10.19 -19.91
N PHE A 360 14.43 11.38 -19.44
CA PHE A 360 13.05 11.86 -19.47
C PHE A 360 12.49 11.98 -20.89
N ALA A 361 13.29 12.42 -21.87
CA ALA A 361 12.86 12.47 -23.27
C ALA A 361 12.58 11.07 -23.83
N THR A 362 13.45 10.08 -23.54
CA THR A 362 13.24 8.68 -23.92
C THR A 362 11.99 8.10 -23.27
N GLU A 363 11.77 8.37 -21.99
CA GLU A 363 10.57 7.93 -21.28
C GLU A 363 9.30 8.53 -21.91
N ALA A 364 9.28 9.85 -22.15
CA ALA A 364 8.15 10.54 -22.76
C ALA A 364 7.84 9.99 -24.16
N ALA A 365 8.87 9.75 -24.99
CA ALA A 365 8.71 9.16 -26.31
C ALA A 365 8.12 7.74 -26.26
N ARG A 366 8.55 6.90 -25.30
CA ARG A 366 8.01 5.55 -25.11
C ARG A 366 6.55 5.58 -24.67
N GLU A 367 6.19 6.51 -23.79
CA GLU A 367 4.81 6.64 -23.31
C GLU A 367 3.88 7.16 -24.40
N GLU A 368 4.30 8.18 -25.17
CA GLU A 368 3.55 8.67 -26.35
C GLU A 368 3.33 7.57 -27.38
N ALA A 369 4.35 6.74 -27.65
CA ALA A 369 4.23 5.61 -28.55
C ALA A 369 3.23 4.55 -28.05
N ARG A 370 3.24 4.24 -26.74
CA ARG A 370 2.26 3.31 -26.15
C ARG A 370 0.83 3.81 -26.31
N MET A 371 0.57 5.07 -25.94
CA MET A 371 -0.77 5.67 -26.09
C MET A 371 -1.23 5.66 -27.53
N PHE A 372 -0.36 6.01 -28.47
CA PHE A 372 -0.69 5.98 -29.89
C PHE A 372 -1.05 4.56 -30.35
N CYS A 373 -0.36 3.53 -29.86
CA CYS A 373 -0.71 2.14 -30.12
C CYS A 373 -2.04 1.75 -29.48
N ASP A 374 -2.28 2.11 -28.22
CA ASP A 374 -3.52 1.81 -27.51
C ASP A 374 -4.73 2.47 -28.20
N ASP A 375 -4.61 3.75 -28.58
CA ASP A 375 -5.63 4.50 -29.33
C ASP A 375 -5.92 3.86 -30.71
N LEU A 376 -4.89 3.35 -31.40
CA LEU A 376 -5.08 2.63 -32.66
C LEU A 376 -5.83 1.31 -32.45
N VAL A 377 -5.51 0.56 -31.38
CA VAL A 377 -6.19 -0.70 -31.06
C VAL A 377 -7.65 -0.44 -30.67
N ASP A 378 -7.91 0.53 -29.80
CA ASP A 378 -9.27 0.92 -29.38
C ASP A 378 -10.10 1.46 -30.56
N GLY A 379 -9.45 2.22 -31.46
CA GLY A 379 -10.04 2.69 -32.71
C GLY A 379 -10.37 1.55 -33.69
N MET A 380 -9.52 0.51 -33.77
CA MET A 380 -9.80 -0.69 -34.56
C MET A 380 -10.95 -1.52 -33.97
N MET A 381 -11.05 -1.61 -32.64
CA MET A 381 -12.11 -2.34 -31.96
C MET A 381 -13.46 -1.59 -31.98
N SER A 382 -13.44 -0.26 -32.05
CA SER A 382 -14.65 0.58 -32.21
C SER A 382 -15.07 0.76 -33.68
N GLY A 383 -14.18 0.47 -34.63
CA GLY A 383 -14.34 0.67 -36.08
C GLY A 383 -14.62 -0.58 -36.90
N GLY A 384 -15.35 -1.55 -36.34
CA GLY A 384 -15.79 -2.75 -37.05
C GLY A 384 -16.88 -2.45 -38.10
N ASP A 385 -16.49 -1.91 -39.26
CA ASP A 385 -17.08 -2.18 -40.59
C ASP A 385 -16.51 -1.19 -41.63
N GLN A 386 -15.29 -1.45 -42.11
CA GLN A 386 -14.84 -1.13 -43.48
C GLN A 386 -13.34 -1.44 -43.64
N TRP A 387 -13.02 -2.74 -43.78
CA TRP A 387 -11.94 -3.11 -44.69
C TRP A 387 -12.61 -3.59 -45.97
N GLN A 388 -12.75 -2.67 -46.93
CA GLN A 388 -13.08 -3.05 -48.30
C GLN A 388 -11.93 -3.92 -48.81
N ASP A 389 -12.31 -5.16 -49.11
CA ASP A 389 -11.58 -6.15 -49.88
C ASP A 389 -10.92 -5.49 -51.11
N VAL A 390 -9.63 -5.19 -51.01
CA VAL A 390 -8.83 -4.76 -52.16
C VAL A 390 -8.55 -6.03 -52.94
N GLY A 391 -9.42 -6.27 -53.93
CA GLY A 391 -9.52 -7.48 -54.70
C GLY A 391 -8.18 -8.04 -55.19
N ALA A 392 -8.03 -9.34 -54.99
CA ALA A 392 -7.03 -10.16 -55.66
C ALA A 392 -7.21 -10.04 -57.20
N PRO A 393 -6.15 -9.74 -57.97
CA PRO A 393 -6.23 -9.81 -59.43
C PRO A 393 -6.33 -11.28 -59.86
N HIS A 394 -7.35 -11.58 -60.66
CA HIS A 394 -7.53 -12.85 -61.36
C HIS A 394 -6.31 -13.19 -62.22
N ASP A 395 -5.74 -14.38 -61.98
CA ASP A 395 -4.81 -15.06 -62.87
C ASP A 395 -5.47 -15.35 -64.22
N ASN A 396 -4.93 -14.77 -65.29
CA ASN A 396 -5.10 -15.26 -66.65
C ASN A 396 -3.77 -15.87 -67.08
N ALA A 397 -3.80 -17.18 -67.27
CA ALA A 397 -2.69 -17.96 -67.78
C ALA A 397 -2.36 -17.57 -69.23
N ASP A 398 -1.08 -17.41 -69.54
CA ASP A 398 -0.56 -17.69 -70.87
C ASP A 398 0.87 -18.27 -70.82
N HIS A 399 1.01 -19.30 -71.64
CA HIS A 399 2.05 -20.29 -71.92
C HIS A 399 3.57 -19.95 -71.96
N HIS A 400 4.32 -21.05 -71.74
CA HIS A 400 5.56 -21.54 -72.39
C HIS A 400 6.95 -21.37 -71.72
N ASP A 401 7.47 -22.56 -71.34
CA ASP A 401 8.82 -23.13 -71.57
C ASP A 401 10.09 -22.41 -71.08
N ALA A 402 10.77 -23.03 -70.11
CA ALA A 402 11.96 -23.87 -70.34
C ALA A 402 13.02 -23.80 -69.23
N ALA A 403 13.67 -24.95 -69.04
CA ALA A 403 14.99 -25.20 -68.45
C ALA A 403 15.10 -25.19 -66.91
N GLY A 404 15.17 -26.41 -66.37
CA GLY A 404 15.49 -26.68 -64.98
C GLY A 404 16.98 -26.53 -64.64
N ASN A 405 17.23 -26.28 -63.37
CA ASN A 405 18.28 -26.94 -62.58
C ASN A 405 18.06 -26.53 -61.12
N ALA A 406 17.48 -27.41 -60.30
CA ALA A 406 17.39 -27.23 -58.86
C ALA A 406 18.36 -28.20 -58.18
N VAL A 407 19.51 -27.65 -57.80
CA VAL A 407 20.43 -28.27 -56.85
C VAL A 407 19.87 -28.01 -55.45
N GLN A 408 19.79 -29.10 -54.68
CA GLN A 408 19.47 -29.10 -53.26
C GLN A 408 20.52 -28.30 -52.49
N ASP A 409 20.10 -27.40 -51.61
CA ASP A 409 20.82 -27.13 -50.37
C ASP A 409 19.82 -26.70 -49.28
N ASN A 410 19.73 -27.57 -48.27
CA ASN A 410 19.03 -27.37 -47.02
C ASN A 410 20.07 -27.52 -45.91
N ALA A 411 20.30 -26.47 -45.13
CA ALA A 411 20.44 -26.50 -43.67
C ALA A 411 21.30 -25.32 -43.15
N GLY A 412 20.79 -24.67 -42.10
CA GLY A 412 21.62 -24.10 -41.03
C GLY A 412 21.86 -22.60 -41.09
N TYR A 413 20.94 -21.80 -40.55
CA TYR A 413 21.27 -20.45 -40.06
C TYR A 413 21.62 -20.55 -38.58
N ASP A 414 22.91 -20.39 -38.31
CA ASP A 414 23.55 -20.28 -37.01
C ASP A 414 23.47 -18.81 -36.54
N TYR A 415 23.03 -18.60 -35.29
CA TYR A 415 22.93 -17.28 -34.67
C TYR A 415 24.28 -16.96 -34.01
N ALA A 416 25.03 -16.01 -34.58
CA ALA A 416 26.15 -15.41 -33.90
C ALA A 416 26.23 -13.90 -34.16
N ASP A 417 26.60 -13.21 -33.08
CA ASP A 417 27.33 -11.94 -33.04
C ASP A 417 26.50 -10.65 -32.92
N TYR A 418 26.22 -10.27 -31.66
CA TYR A 418 26.24 -8.86 -31.26
C TYR A 418 27.25 -8.71 -30.13
N GLY A 419 28.40 -8.14 -30.49
CA GLY A 419 29.53 -7.86 -29.64
C GLY A 419 29.22 -6.96 -28.45
N SER A 420 29.84 -7.36 -27.35
CA SER A 420 30.01 -6.63 -26.10
C SER A 420 30.69 -5.27 -26.33
N ALA A 421 30.03 -4.19 -25.91
CA ALA A 421 30.72 -2.94 -25.58
C ALA A 421 30.86 -2.87 -24.06
N GLU A 422 32.06 -3.20 -23.57
CA GLU A 422 32.50 -2.93 -22.21
C GLU A 422 32.42 -1.42 -21.94
N TYR A 423 31.51 -1.01 -21.06
CA TYR A 423 31.61 0.29 -20.39
C TYR A 423 32.38 0.09 -19.08
N ALA A 424 33.66 0.45 -19.13
CA ALA A 424 34.50 0.60 -17.96
C ALA A 424 33.95 1.69 -17.03
N GLY A 425 34.00 1.41 -15.72
CA GLY A 425 33.47 2.26 -14.67
C GLY A 425 34.11 3.64 -14.65
N ALA A 426 33.25 4.66 -14.67
CA ALA A 426 33.54 5.98 -14.19
C ALA A 426 32.56 6.27 -13.05
N ASP A 427 33.12 6.44 -11.86
CA ASP A 427 32.46 6.85 -10.63
C ASP A 427 31.99 8.30 -10.82
N HIS A 428 30.81 8.47 -11.44
CA HIS A 428 30.15 9.75 -11.61
C HIS A 428 29.27 10.01 -10.40
N GLY A 429 29.59 11.05 -9.62
CA GLY A 429 28.84 11.46 -8.44
C GLY A 429 27.32 11.43 -8.66
N ASN A 430 26.60 10.77 -7.75
CA ASN A 430 25.17 10.55 -7.83
C ASN A 430 24.39 11.85 -7.50
N TRP A 431 24.14 12.70 -8.49
CA TRP A 431 23.30 13.90 -8.33
C TRP A 431 21.83 13.60 -8.02
N ASN A 432 21.40 12.32 -8.09
CA ASN A 432 20.04 11.95 -7.69
C ASN A 432 19.83 12.00 -6.16
N ASP A 433 20.88 12.17 -5.36
CA ASP A 433 20.84 12.21 -3.88
C ASP A 433 21.08 13.61 -3.30
N LEU A 434 20.91 14.67 -4.11
CA LEU A 434 20.99 16.04 -3.61
C LEU A 434 19.74 16.38 -2.80
N SER A 435 19.78 15.94 -1.54
CA SER A 435 18.95 16.51 -0.50
C SER A 435 19.26 18.01 -0.39
N PRO A 436 18.22 18.87 -0.35
CA PRO A 436 18.39 20.30 -0.07
C PRO A 436 19.18 20.59 1.23
N ASP A 437 19.26 19.61 2.14
CA ASP A 437 19.84 19.74 3.49
C ASP A 437 21.29 19.25 3.62
N ALA A 438 21.98 18.93 2.51
CA ALA A 438 23.36 18.42 2.56
C ALA A 438 24.39 19.37 3.24
N GLY A 439 24.02 20.62 3.54
CA GLY A 439 24.83 21.59 4.28
C GLY A 439 24.43 21.85 5.75
N LEU A 440 23.36 21.24 6.28
CA LEU A 440 22.80 21.62 7.59
C LEU A 440 22.77 20.51 8.66
N LEU A 441 23.10 19.26 8.31
CA LEU A 441 23.08 18.12 9.25
C LEU A 441 24.43 17.81 9.93
N ALA A 442 25.45 18.64 9.76
CA ALA A 442 26.78 18.41 10.32
C ALA A 442 26.99 18.89 11.78
N GLU A 443 26.00 19.51 12.44
CA GLU A 443 26.19 20.13 13.78
C GLU A 443 25.22 19.70 14.89
N VAL A 444 24.50 18.58 14.75
CA VAL A 444 23.71 18.01 15.86
C VAL A 444 24.08 16.55 16.10
N SER A 445 25.31 16.33 16.55
CA SER A 445 25.70 15.09 17.22
C SER A 445 26.76 15.39 18.28
N ALA A 446 26.28 15.84 19.44
CA ALA A 446 26.98 15.72 20.71
C ALA A 446 25.97 15.93 21.85
N ASN A 447 26.00 15.03 22.84
CA ASN A 447 25.15 14.91 24.02
C ASN A 447 23.71 14.42 23.78
N ASP A 448 23.44 13.14 24.08
CA ASP A 448 23.20 12.77 25.48
C ASP A 448 23.38 11.27 25.71
N SER A 449 24.22 10.98 26.70
CA SER A 449 24.48 9.68 27.28
C SER A 449 23.52 9.42 28.42
N TYR A 450 22.67 8.40 28.32
CA TYR A 450 22.19 7.67 29.49
C TYR A 450 22.19 6.18 29.19
N ALA A 451 23.16 5.52 29.81
CA ALA A 451 23.17 4.09 30.04
C ALA A 451 21.99 3.71 30.94
N ASN A 452 21.31 2.61 30.62
CA ASN A 452 21.04 1.62 31.67
C ASN A 452 20.88 0.22 31.09
N ASP A 453 21.57 -0.69 31.75
CA ASP A 453 21.65 -2.13 31.53
C ASP A 453 20.30 -2.83 31.75
N SER A 454 20.02 -3.83 30.91
CA SER A 454 19.45 -5.10 31.38
C SER A 454 19.57 -6.17 30.30
N ASP A 455 20.63 -6.96 30.42
CA ASP A 455 20.77 -8.29 29.82
C ASP A 455 19.67 -9.25 30.31
N ALA A 456 19.00 -9.93 29.38
CA ALA A 456 18.35 -11.21 29.64
C ALA A 456 18.21 -12.03 28.35
N TYR A 457 19.23 -12.84 28.12
CA TYR A 457 19.26 -14.16 27.49
C TYR A 457 17.89 -14.79 27.13
N TYR A 458 17.67 -15.06 25.83
CA TYR A 458 16.97 -16.27 25.35
C TYR A 458 17.56 -16.70 24.01
N ASP A 459 18.20 -17.87 24.02
CA ASP A 459 18.56 -18.68 22.86
C ASP A 459 17.28 -19.14 22.14
N ASP A 460 17.22 -18.98 20.81
CA ASP A 460 16.36 -19.82 19.97
C ASP A 460 17.09 -20.14 18.64
N PRO A 461 17.35 -21.42 18.32
CA PRO A 461 18.10 -21.82 17.13
C PRO A 461 17.17 -22.32 16.03
N LEU A 462 16.88 -21.52 15.00
CA LEU A 462 16.32 -22.02 13.74
C LEU A 462 16.87 -21.27 12.53
N THR A 463 18.10 -21.61 12.14
CA THR A 463 18.54 -21.54 10.74
C THR A 463 17.96 -22.73 9.97
N GLY A 464 16.99 -22.49 9.09
CA GLY A 464 16.42 -23.52 8.22
C GLY A 464 15.68 -22.93 7.02
N GLY A 465 16.34 -22.99 5.86
CA GLY A 465 15.77 -23.21 4.52
C GLY A 465 14.51 -22.46 4.09
N VAL A 466 14.68 -21.56 3.12
CA VAL A 466 13.62 -21.01 2.26
C VAL A 466 12.90 -22.17 1.53
N ALA A 467 11.60 -22.33 1.79
CA ALA A 467 10.70 -23.15 0.98
C ALA A 467 9.66 -22.23 0.33
N ASP A 468 9.63 -22.24 -1.00
CA ASP A 468 8.58 -21.64 -1.83
C ASP A 468 7.24 -22.35 -1.51
N TYR A 469 6.20 -21.59 -1.16
CA TYR A 469 4.83 -22.08 -1.07
C TYR A 469 3.97 -21.38 -2.11
N GLU A 470 3.66 -22.10 -3.20
CA GLU A 470 2.63 -21.70 -4.16
C GLU A 470 1.29 -22.32 -3.75
N SER A 471 0.28 -21.47 -3.57
CA SER A 471 -1.14 -21.76 -3.31
C SER A 471 -1.61 -21.95 -1.85
N PHE A 472 -2.72 -21.28 -1.55
CA PHE A 472 -3.36 -21.15 -0.23
C PHE A 472 -4.06 -22.44 0.25
N ASP A 473 -4.26 -23.43 -0.64
CA ASP A 473 -4.96 -24.69 -0.33
C ASP A 473 -4.06 -25.73 0.37
N GLU A 474 -2.72 -25.62 0.29
CA GLU A 474 -1.80 -26.57 0.96
C GLU A 474 -1.58 -26.28 2.45
N LEU A 475 -1.80 -25.05 2.92
CA LEU A 475 -1.73 -24.70 4.35
C LEU A 475 -2.89 -25.31 5.17
N ALA A 476 -4.06 -25.48 4.57
CA ALA A 476 -5.22 -26.10 5.22
C ALA A 476 -5.03 -27.61 5.43
N SER A 477 -4.27 -28.28 4.56
CA SER A 477 -4.02 -29.72 4.64
C SER A 477 -2.90 -30.07 5.63
N HIS A 478 -1.96 -29.15 5.90
CA HIS A 478 -0.87 -29.41 6.85
C HIS A 478 -1.29 -29.26 8.32
N TYR A 479 -2.33 -28.46 8.61
CA TYR A 479 -2.86 -28.32 9.99
C TYR A 479 -3.91 -29.37 10.38
N SER A 480 -4.45 -30.16 9.45
CA SER A 480 -5.38 -31.25 9.77
C SER A 480 -4.70 -32.53 10.29
N ASN A 481 -3.37 -32.65 10.16
CA ASN A 481 -2.63 -33.88 10.51
C ASN A 481 -1.78 -33.79 11.79
N TYR A 482 -1.84 -32.70 12.57
CA TYR A 482 -1.08 -32.57 13.81
C TYR A 482 -1.87 -32.87 15.10
N ASN A 483 -3.15 -33.27 14.99
CA ASN A 483 -4.02 -33.52 16.14
C ASN A 483 -4.36 -35.00 16.43
N ASP A 484 -3.83 -35.96 15.67
CA ASP A 484 -4.22 -37.38 15.81
C ASP A 484 -3.18 -38.32 16.47
N GLU A 485 -2.02 -37.82 16.94
CA GLU A 485 -0.98 -38.68 17.56
C GLU A 485 -0.66 -38.38 19.05
N ARG A 486 -1.53 -37.68 19.80
CA ARG A 486 -1.33 -37.49 21.26
C ARG A 486 -2.45 -37.99 22.18
N PHE A 487 -3.33 -38.86 21.69
CA PHE A 487 -4.26 -39.64 22.52
C PHE A 487 -4.12 -41.15 22.28
N ALA A 488 -2.91 -41.69 22.50
CA ALA A 488 -2.69 -43.13 22.71
C ALA A 488 -1.35 -43.40 23.42
N ALA A 489 -1.26 -43.06 24.71
CA ALA A 489 -0.35 -43.68 25.69
C ALA A 489 -0.81 -43.37 27.12
#